data_AF-A0AAV8UKM6-F1
#
_entry.id   AF-A0AAV8UKM6-F1
#
_cell.length_a   1.000
_cell.length_b   1.000
_cell.length_c   1.000
_cell.angle_alpha   90.00
_cell.angle_beta   90.00
_cell.angle_gamma   90.00
#
_symmetry.space_group_name_H-M   'P 1'
#
loop_
_entity.id
_entity.type
_entity.pdbx_description
1 polymer ?
#
loop_
_entity_poly.entity_id
_entity_poly.type
_entity_poly.pdbx_seq_one_letter_code
_entity_poly.pdbx_strand_id
1 'polypeptide(L)'
;MSTSNFRFRIPRVLGPPPKSGQLSIEAGKTIMQMFVLLASIVVWGAQLDALVYGRRTVPNLVCNASCIVTFIFGPFATLLMILVLLKYPRSVFGQLRSEVSSMVAMFALYIIIVAIVMSNSVPITKTGVVFSWLALFGSMNAVFRVLHTIQEEDCLRKYNETLESYITNMPRNEDDYIEPE
;
A
#
# COMPACT_ATOMS: atom_id res chain seq x y z
N MET A 1 -41.33 -25.88 -8.63
CA MET A 1 -41.23 -24.41 -8.80
C MET A 1 -39.93 -23.96 -8.17
N SER A 2 -38.99 -23.46 -8.99
CA SER A 2 -37.64 -23.07 -8.57
C SER A 2 -37.63 -21.56 -8.28
N THR A 3 -37.41 -21.18 -7.04
CA THR A 3 -37.23 -19.78 -6.65
C THR A 3 -35.80 -19.35 -7.00
N SER A 4 -35.66 -18.68 -8.14
CA SER A 4 -34.42 -18.02 -8.51
C SER A 4 -34.16 -16.87 -7.52
N ASN A 5 -33.21 -17.09 -6.61
CA ASN A 5 -32.64 -16.05 -5.77
C ASN A 5 -31.92 -15.03 -6.68
N PHE A 6 -32.65 -14.03 -7.14
CA PHE A 6 -32.08 -12.84 -7.75
C PHE A 6 -31.33 -12.07 -6.65
N ARG A 7 -30.03 -12.38 -6.47
CA ARG A 7 -29.11 -11.49 -5.76
C ARG A 7 -29.01 -10.20 -6.57
N PHE A 8 -29.77 -9.20 -6.15
CA PHE A 8 -29.51 -7.82 -6.54
C PHE A 8 -28.09 -7.47 -6.10
N ARG A 9 -27.14 -7.53 -7.03
CA ARG A 9 -25.80 -7.00 -6.81
C ARG A 9 -25.94 -5.50 -6.99
N ILE A 10 -26.28 -4.81 -5.89
CA ILE A 10 -26.31 -3.34 -5.87
C ILE A 10 -24.91 -2.91 -6.34
N PRO A 11 -24.78 -2.21 -7.48
CA PRO A 11 -23.49 -1.67 -7.86
C PRO A 11 -23.05 -0.81 -6.70
N ARG A 12 -21.84 -1.04 -6.17
CA ARG A 12 -21.24 -0.14 -5.17
C ARG A 12 -21.44 1.26 -5.73
N VAL A 13 -22.35 2.01 -5.11
CA VAL A 13 -22.49 3.43 -5.35
C VAL A 13 -21.10 3.94 -5.04
N LEU A 14 -20.36 4.30 -6.09
CA LEU A 14 -19.19 5.14 -5.98
C LEU A 14 -19.65 6.26 -5.06
N GLY A 15 -19.05 6.35 -3.87
CA GLY A 15 -19.33 7.45 -2.96
C GLY A 15 -19.29 8.76 -3.73
N PRO A 16 -19.99 9.81 -3.26
CA PRO A 16 -20.08 11.07 -3.97
C PRO A 16 -18.69 11.46 -4.48
N PRO A 17 -18.56 11.78 -5.78
CA PRO A 17 -17.26 12.06 -6.37
C PRO A 17 -16.54 13.09 -5.50
N PRO A 18 -15.24 12.91 -5.22
CA PRO A 18 -14.51 13.82 -4.35
C PRO A 18 -14.73 15.25 -4.87
N LYS A 19 -15.23 16.14 -4.01
CA LYS A 19 -15.62 17.53 -4.36
C LYS A 19 -14.43 18.45 -4.69
N SER A 20 -13.29 17.91 -5.07
CA SER A 20 -12.10 18.66 -5.46
C SER A 20 -11.28 17.81 -6.42
N GLY A 21 -10.44 18.41 -7.26
CA GLY A 21 -9.55 17.72 -8.22
C GLY A 21 -8.47 16.83 -7.59
N GLN A 22 -8.83 16.08 -6.55
CA GLN A 22 -8.00 15.10 -5.87
C GLN A 22 -8.03 13.79 -6.66
N LEU A 23 -6.85 13.19 -6.82
CA LEU A 23 -6.73 11.84 -7.38
C LEU A 23 -7.55 10.84 -6.57
N SER A 24 -8.09 9.82 -7.26
CA SER A 24 -8.70 8.65 -6.61
C SER A 24 -7.79 8.11 -5.50
N ILE A 25 -8.37 7.71 -4.37
CA ILE A 25 -7.66 7.12 -3.23
C ILE A 25 -6.77 5.96 -3.68
N GLU A 26 -7.27 5.15 -4.62
CA GLU A 26 -6.54 4.05 -5.23
C GLU A 26 -5.34 4.52 -6.04
N ALA A 27 -5.49 5.59 -6.84
CA ALA A 27 -4.41 6.16 -7.63
C ALA A 27 -3.34 6.80 -6.73
N GLY A 28 -3.75 7.48 -5.66
CA GLY A 28 -2.83 8.06 -4.67
C GLY A 28 -1.97 6.99 -3.98
N LYS A 29 -2.56 5.83 -3.68
CA LYS A 29 -1.84 4.69 -3.10
C LYS A 29 -0.82 4.10 -4.08
N THR A 30 -1.21 3.89 -5.34
CA THR A 30 -0.28 3.38 -6.38
C THR A 30 0.88 4.33 -6.61
N ILE A 31 0.64 5.64 -6.68
CA ILE A 31 1.69 6.64 -6.86
C ILE A 31 2.69 6.59 -5.70
N MET A 32 2.21 6.48 -4.46
CA MET A 32 3.09 6.36 -3.28
C MET A 32 3.90 5.06 -3.30
N GLN A 33 3.30 3.95 -3.73
CA GLN A 33 4.02 2.69 -3.89
C GLN A 33 5.10 2.79 -4.98
N MET A 34 4.81 3.42 -6.12
CA MET A 34 5.80 3.67 -7.17
C MET A 34 6.93 4.58 -6.68
N PHE A 35 6.62 5.59 -5.89
CA PHE A 35 7.62 6.46 -5.28
C PHE A 35 8.54 5.69 -4.31
N VAL A 36 7.98 4.85 -3.44
CA VAL A 36 8.76 4.02 -2.52
C VAL A 36 9.62 3.01 -3.27
N LEU A 37 9.13 2.44 -4.38
CA LEU A 37 9.90 1.56 -5.26
C LEU A 37 11.08 2.30 -5.89
N LEU A 38 10.85 3.50 -6.45
CA LEU A 38 11.90 4.32 -7.03
C LEU A 38 12.98 4.63 -5.98
N ALA A 39 12.56 5.02 -4.79
CA ALA A 39 13.47 5.28 -3.68
C ALA A 39 14.26 4.01 -3.27
N SER A 40 13.64 2.82 -3.25
CA SER A 40 14.35 1.54 -3.03
C SER A 40 15.48 1.34 -4.03
N ILE A 41 15.18 1.54 -5.32
CA ILE A 41 16.13 1.33 -6.41
C ILE A 41 17.30 2.29 -6.28
N VAL A 42 17.04 3.56 -5.96
CA VAL A 42 18.09 4.57 -5.76
C VAL A 42 18.97 4.23 -4.56
N VAL A 43 18.38 3.82 -3.42
CA VAL A 43 19.13 3.45 -2.22
C VAL A 43 20.01 2.23 -2.48
N TRP A 44 19.47 1.21 -3.13
CA TRP A 44 20.23 0.01 -3.49
C TRP A 44 21.33 0.31 -4.51
N GLY A 45 21.03 1.12 -5.52
CA GLY A 45 22.01 1.58 -6.52
C GLY A 45 23.15 2.39 -5.90
N ALA A 46 22.84 3.30 -4.96
CA ALA A 46 23.84 4.08 -4.24
C ALA A 46 24.78 3.21 -3.38
N GLN A 47 24.26 2.11 -2.81
CA GLN A 47 25.06 1.14 -2.07
C GLN A 47 25.98 0.33 -2.97
N LEU A 48 25.45 -0.13 -4.11
CA LEU A 48 26.22 -0.83 -5.14
C LEU A 48 27.35 0.04 -5.67
N ASP A 49 27.05 1.29 -5.99
CA ASP A 49 28.00 2.25 -6.51
C ASP A 49 29.15 2.47 -5.52
N ALA A 50 28.84 2.70 -4.25
CA ALA A 50 29.85 2.88 -3.22
C ALA A 50 30.71 1.62 -2.99
N LEU A 51 30.15 0.42 -3.13
CA LEU A 51 30.88 -0.84 -3.05
C LEU A 51 31.84 -1.05 -4.22
N VAL A 52 31.36 -0.79 -5.45
CA VAL A 52 32.12 -1.00 -6.68
C VAL A 52 33.20 0.07 -6.86
N TYR A 53 32.86 1.36 -6.67
CA TYR A 53 33.83 2.44 -6.74
C TYR A 53 34.78 2.47 -5.53
N GLY A 54 34.29 2.12 -4.35
CA GLY A 54 35.12 2.00 -3.16
C GLY A 54 36.20 0.92 -3.31
N ARG A 55 35.89 -0.21 -3.95
CA ARG A 55 36.90 -1.24 -4.29
C ARG A 55 37.92 -0.78 -5.34
N ARG A 56 37.54 0.10 -6.26
CA ARG A 56 38.46 0.65 -7.28
C ARG A 56 39.43 1.67 -6.71
N THR A 57 39.04 2.39 -5.66
CA THR A 57 39.84 3.45 -5.03
C THR A 57 40.64 2.96 -3.84
N VAL A 58 40.13 1.95 -3.11
CA VAL A 58 40.81 1.33 -1.97
C VAL A 58 40.88 -0.19 -2.21
N PRO A 59 42.06 -0.74 -2.58
CA PRO A 59 42.17 -2.13 -3.02
C PRO A 59 41.88 -3.21 -1.96
N ASN A 60 41.50 -2.84 -0.73
CA ASN A 60 41.13 -3.75 0.35
C ASN A 60 39.86 -3.30 1.10
N LEU A 61 38.89 -2.68 0.43
CA LEU A 61 37.64 -2.32 1.08
C LEU A 61 36.88 -3.59 1.51
N VAL A 62 36.96 -3.91 2.80
CA VAL A 62 36.22 -5.03 3.42
C VAL A 62 34.83 -4.54 3.81
N CYS A 63 33.81 -5.16 3.24
CA CYS A 63 32.41 -4.87 3.55
C CYS A 63 32.11 -5.42 4.95
N ASN A 64 31.94 -4.51 5.93
CA ASN A 64 31.56 -4.85 7.30
C ASN A 64 30.14 -5.47 7.34
N ALA A 65 29.77 -6.10 8.46
CA ALA A 65 28.46 -6.74 8.64
C ALA A 65 27.29 -5.80 8.27
N SER A 66 27.37 -4.52 8.65
CA SER A 66 26.37 -3.50 8.28
C SER A 66 26.20 -3.35 6.77
N CYS A 67 27.30 -3.34 6.01
CA CYS A 67 27.32 -3.25 4.55
C CYS A 67 26.67 -4.49 3.91
N ILE A 68 26.98 -5.69 4.41
CA ILE A 68 26.38 -6.96 3.94
C ILE A 68 24.87 -6.95 4.17
N VAL A 69 24.43 -6.49 5.34
CA VAL A 69 23.01 -6.41 5.68
C VAL A 69 22.30 -5.44 4.73
N THR A 70 22.79 -4.21 4.53
CA THR A 70 22.18 -3.29 3.56
C THR A 70 22.12 -3.85 2.14
N PHE A 71 23.16 -4.55 1.70
CA PHE A 71 23.19 -5.18 0.37
C PHE A 71 22.12 -6.27 0.20
N ILE A 72 21.77 -7.00 1.26
CA ILE A 72 20.73 -8.03 1.24
C ILE A 72 19.33 -7.38 1.36
N PHE A 73 19.18 -6.38 2.23
CA PHE A 73 17.89 -5.75 2.52
C PHE A 73 17.41 -4.81 1.40
N GLY A 74 18.31 -4.14 0.67
CA GLY A 74 17.96 -3.32 -0.50
C GLY A 74 17.18 -4.04 -1.61
N PRO A 75 17.69 -5.17 -2.16
CA PRO A 75 16.97 -5.94 -3.17
C PRO A 75 15.72 -6.61 -2.58
N PHE A 76 15.74 -7.00 -1.30
CA PHE A 76 14.57 -7.56 -0.63
C PHE A 76 13.43 -6.54 -0.53
N ALA A 77 13.73 -5.29 -0.16
CA ALA A 77 12.77 -4.18 -0.15
C ALA A 77 12.20 -3.92 -1.55
N THR A 78 13.06 -3.93 -2.57
CA THR A 78 12.67 -3.70 -3.97
C THR A 78 11.76 -4.82 -4.48
N LEU A 79 12.11 -6.09 -4.23
CA LEU A 79 11.31 -7.25 -4.60
C LEU A 79 9.95 -7.25 -3.90
N LEU A 80 9.90 -6.94 -2.61
CA LEU A 80 8.64 -6.82 -1.88
C LEU A 80 7.74 -5.73 -2.49
N MET A 81 8.29 -4.56 -2.84
CA MET A 81 7.50 -3.50 -3.51
C MET A 81 6.98 -3.92 -4.87
N ILE A 82 7.79 -4.62 -5.67
CA ILE A 82 7.34 -5.18 -6.95
C ILE A 82 6.21 -6.19 -6.72
N LEU A 83 6.33 -7.08 -5.73
CA LEU A 83 5.29 -8.06 -5.41
C LEU A 83 3.98 -7.40 -4.96
N VAL A 84 4.05 -6.33 -4.18
CA VAL A 84 2.87 -5.53 -3.81
C VAL A 84 2.24 -4.93 -5.07
N LEU A 85 3.03 -4.26 -5.92
CA LEU A 85 2.54 -3.64 -7.16
C LEU A 85 1.94 -4.67 -8.13
N LEU A 86 2.49 -5.88 -8.20
CA LEU A 86 1.98 -6.98 -9.04
C LEU A 86 0.72 -7.63 -8.48
N LYS A 87 0.49 -7.59 -7.16
CA LYS A 87 -0.77 -8.02 -6.55
C LYS A 87 -1.89 -7.00 -6.75
N TYR A 88 -1.55 -5.76 -7.08
CA TYR A 88 -2.48 -4.65 -7.24
C TYR A 88 -3.59 -4.87 -8.28
N PRO A 89 -3.36 -5.42 -9.50
CA PRO A 89 -4.45 -5.70 -10.44
C PRO A 89 -5.42 -6.80 -9.99
N ARG A 90 -5.14 -7.53 -8.90
CA ARG A 90 -5.97 -8.64 -8.40
C ARG A 90 -6.74 -8.34 -7.11
N SER A 91 -6.67 -7.13 -6.58
CA SER A 91 -7.34 -6.73 -5.34
C SER A 91 -8.85 -6.45 -5.51
N VAL A 92 -9.59 -7.40 -6.09
CA VAL A 92 -11.04 -7.20 -6.32
C VAL A 92 -11.88 -7.62 -5.12
N PHE A 93 -11.57 -8.66 -4.34
CA PHE A 93 -12.37 -8.99 -3.15
C PHE A 93 -11.57 -9.87 -2.17
N GLY A 94 -11.26 -9.38 -0.96
CA GLY A 94 -10.87 -10.24 0.18
C GLY A 94 -9.40 -10.23 0.65
N GLN A 95 -8.48 -9.51 0.01
CA GLN A 95 -7.04 -9.53 0.36
C GLN A 95 -6.52 -8.27 1.08
N LEU A 96 -7.38 -7.33 1.46
CA LEU A 96 -6.99 -6.04 2.05
C LEU A 96 -6.12 -6.19 3.32
N ARG A 97 -6.41 -7.21 4.16
CA ARG A 97 -5.64 -7.50 5.38
C ARG A 97 -4.20 -7.97 5.09
N SER A 98 -4.02 -8.72 3.99
CA SER A 98 -2.69 -9.16 3.56
C SER A 98 -1.86 -8.00 2.98
N GLU A 99 -2.54 -7.01 2.40
CA GLU A 99 -1.88 -5.82 1.86
C GLU A 99 -1.37 -4.90 2.98
N VAL A 100 -2.18 -4.67 4.03
CA VAL A 100 -1.74 -3.96 5.24
C VAL A 100 -0.50 -4.62 5.82
N SER A 101 -0.53 -5.94 5.98
CA SER A 101 0.62 -6.71 6.50
C SER A 101 1.87 -6.48 5.66
N SER A 102 1.76 -6.51 4.32
CA SER A 102 2.90 -6.22 3.44
C SER A 102 3.41 -4.78 3.54
N MET A 103 2.51 -3.80 3.68
CA MET A 103 2.89 -2.38 3.82
C MET A 103 3.59 -2.11 5.15
N VAL A 104 3.09 -2.70 6.23
CA VAL A 104 3.68 -2.59 7.57
C VAL A 104 5.03 -3.30 7.61
N ALA A 105 5.16 -4.46 6.98
CA ALA A 105 6.44 -5.15 6.86
C ALA A 105 7.47 -4.30 6.09
N MET A 106 7.06 -3.63 5.01
CA MET A 106 7.92 -2.70 4.26
C MET A 106 8.35 -1.50 5.11
N PHE A 107 7.43 -0.91 5.87
CA PHE A 107 7.76 0.20 6.77
C PHE A 107 8.78 -0.23 7.85
N ALA A 108 8.55 -1.37 8.50
CA ALA A 108 9.48 -1.92 9.49
C ALA A 108 10.87 -2.20 8.90
N LEU A 109 10.91 -2.73 7.67
CA LEU A 109 12.16 -2.99 6.95
C LEU A 109 12.92 -1.68 6.68
N TYR A 110 12.23 -0.60 6.30
CA TYR A 110 12.86 0.70 6.07
C TYR A 110 13.40 1.35 7.34
N ILE A 111 12.80 1.12 8.51
CA ILE A 111 13.37 1.56 9.79
C ILE A 111 14.77 0.96 9.97
N ILE A 112 14.92 -0.33 9.68
CA ILE A 112 16.20 -1.05 9.78
C ILE A 112 17.20 -0.51 8.74
N ILE A 113 16.77 -0.35 7.48
CA ILE A 113 17.64 0.20 6.43
C ILE A 113 18.15 1.59 6.82
N VAL A 114 17.27 2.50 7.23
CA VAL A 114 17.68 3.86 7.62
C VAL A 114 18.66 3.82 8.79
N ALA A 115 18.41 2.99 9.81
CA ALA A 115 19.32 2.85 10.95
C ALA A 115 20.73 2.39 10.52
N ILE A 116 20.82 1.47 9.57
CA ILE A 116 22.10 0.97 9.05
C ILE A 116 22.78 2.02 8.16
N VAL A 117 22.03 2.67 7.28
CA VAL A 117 22.54 3.70 6.36
C VAL A 117 23.07 4.92 7.12
N MET A 118 22.51 5.23 8.29
CA MET A 118 22.98 6.27 9.19
C MET A 118 24.24 5.87 9.99
N SER A 119 24.63 4.59 9.96
CA SER A 119 25.84 4.16 10.64
C SER A 119 27.07 4.67 9.90
N ASN A 120 28.01 5.27 10.64
CA ASN A 120 29.30 5.74 10.12
C ASN A 120 30.15 4.61 9.50
N SER A 121 29.77 3.35 9.70
CA SER A 121 30.44 2.17 9.16
C SER A 121 30.06 1.83 7.72
N VAL A 122 29.06 2.48 7.13
CA VAL A 122 28.59 2.19 5.78
C VAL A 122 29.03 3.29 4.83
N PRO A 123 29.87 2.98 3.81
CA PRO A 123 30.22 3.94 2.79
C PRO A 123 28.99 4.13 1.88
N ILE A 124 28.16 5.13 2.17
CA ILE A 124 27.03 5.51 1.34
C ILE A 124 27.16 6.98 0.98
N THR A 125 26.76 7.30 -0.26
CA THR A 125 26.65 8.67 -0.73
C THR A 125 25.55 9.41 0.03
N LYS A 126 25.73 10.73 0.27
CA LYS A 126 24.71 11.56 0.95
C LYS A 126 23.33 11.45 0.30
N THR A 127 23.28 11.21 -1.01
CA THR A 127 22.04 10.95 -1.76
C THR A 127 21.34 9.68 -1.29
N GLY A 128 22.06 8.58 -1.08
CA GLY A 128 21.49 7.33 -0.55
C GLY A 128 20.83 7.50 0.83
N VAL A 129 21.39 8.36 1.69
CA VAL A 129 20.79 8.69 3.01
C VAL A 129 19.45 9.41 2.83
N VAL A 130 19.41 10.45 1.99
CA VAL A 130 18.19 11.23 1.74
C VAL A 130 17.08 10.35 1.17
N PHE A 131 17.39 9.51 0.17
CA PHE A 131 16.41 8.60 -0.42
C PHE A 131 15.93 7.51 0.54
N SER A 132 16.77 7.08 1.49
CA SER A 132 16.36 6.14 2.54
C SER A 132 15.29 6.75 3.46
N TRP A 133 15.46 8.02 3.83
CA TRP A 133 14.46 8.77 4.60
C TRP A 133 13.17 8.98 3.80
N LEU A 134 13.28 9.35 2.53
CA LEU A 134 12.11 9.51 1.65
C LEU A 134 11.33 8.20 1.52
N ALA A 135 12.01 7.06 1.44
CA ALA A 135 11.36 5.77 1.38
C ALA A 135 10.68 5.37 2.70
N LEU A 136 11.28 5.72 3.84
CA LEU A 136 10.67 5.54 5.17
C LEU A 136 9.38 6.38 5.30
N PHE A 137 9.43 7.67 4.97
CA PHE A 137 8.24 8.53 5.04
C PHE A 137 7.19 8.14 3.99
N GLY A 138 7.61 7.73 2.79
CA GLY A 138 6.73 7.23 1.74
C GLY A 138 5.98 5.97 2.18
N SER A 139 6.68 5.01 2.79
CA SER A 139 6.07 3.78 3.31
C SER A 139 5.13 4.06 4.50
N MET A 140 5.50 4.97 5.40
CA MET A 140 4.61 5.43 6.49
C MET A 140 3.31 6.04 5.94
N ASN A 141 3.41 6.92 4.94
CA ASN A 141 2.25 7.55 4.31
C ASN A 141 1.37 6.52 3.58
N ALA A 142 1.98 5.53 2.91
CA ALA A 142 1.24 4.43 2.28
C ALA A 142 0.44 3.62 3.31
N VAL A 143 1.03 3.31 4.47
CA VAL A 143 0.32 2.62 5.57
C VAL A 143 -0.88 3.44 6.05
N PHE A 144 -0.70 4.74 6.31
CA PHE A 144 -1.81 5.60 6.76
C PHE A 144 -2.95 5.65 5.75
N ARG A 145 -2.66 5.74 4.45
CA ARG A 145 -3.69 5.72 3.41
C ARG A 145 -4.46 4.41 3.38
N VAL A 146 -3.78 3.27 3.52
CA VAL A 146 -4.45 1.96 3.58
C VAL A 146 -5.33 1.85 4.82
N LEU A 147 -4.85 2.31 5.97
CA LEU A 147 -5.66 2.32 7.20
C LEU A 147 -6.92 3.19 7.06
N HIS A 148 -6.80 4.35 6.41
CA HIS A 148 -7.94 5.20 6.12
C HIS A 148 -8.96 4.50 5.21
N THR A 149 -8.49 3.83 4.15
CA THR A 149 -9.38 3.08 3.25
C THR A 149 -10.12 1.96 3.99
N ILE A 150 -9.47 1.27 4.93
CA ILE A 150 -10.14 0.23 5.75
C ILE A 150 -11.23 0.83 6.62
N GLN A 151 -10.97 1.97 7.25
CA GLN A 151 -11.97 2.65 8.08
C GLN A 151 -13.18 3.09 7.26
N GLU A 152 -12.97 3.59 6.05
CA GLU A 152 -14.05 3.94 5.12
C GLU A 152 -14.87 2.72 4.69
N GLU A 153 -14.20 1.60 4.35
CA GLU A 153 -14.89 0.37 3.97
C GLU A 153 -15.71 -0.23 5.12
N ASP A 154 -15.18 -0.22 6.35
CA ASP A 154 -15.89 -0.72 7.53
C ASP A 154 -17.10 0.16 7.87
N CYS A 155 -16.98 1.47 7.68
CA CYS A 155 -18.09 2.41 7.85
C CYS A 155 -19.20 2.16 6.81
N LEU A 156 -18.82 2.00 5.54
CA LEU A 156 -19.76 1.69 4.45
C LEU A 156 -20.44 0.33 4.64
N ARG A 157 -19.71 -0.68 5.13
CA ARG A 157 -20.29 -1.99 5.42
C ARG A 157 -21.37 -1.88 6.50
N LYS A 158 -21.07 -1.21 7.62
CA LYS A 158 -22.06 -0.98 8.69
C LYS A 158 -23.29 -0.20 8.20
N TYR A 159 -23.07 0.80 7.36
CA TYR A 159 -24.17 1.58 6.78
C TYR A 159 -25.07 0.69 5.90
N ASN A 160 -24.49 -0.15 5.03
CA ASN A 160 -25.26 -1.05 4.18
C ASN A 160 -26.02 -2.10 4.97
N GLU A 161 -25.43 -2.68 6.02
CA GLU A 161 -26.14 -3.63 6.91
C GLU A 161 -27.35 -2.96 7.59
N THR A 162 -27.19 -1.70 8.01
CA THR A 162 -28.28 -0.91 8.58
C THR A 162 -29.36 -0.64 7.55
N LEU A 163 -28.99 -0.26 6.33
CA LEU A 163 -29.92 0.01 5.24
C LEU A 163 -30.70 -1.24 4.83
N GLU A 164 -30.03 -2.39 4.72
CA GLU A 164 -30.68 -3.68 4.44
C GLU A 164 -31.69 -4.03 5.52
N SER A 165 -31.34 -3.88 6.79
CA SER A 165 -32.29 -4.10 7.90
C SER A 165 -33.49 -3.16 7.86
N TYR A 166 -33.30 -1.91 7.42
CA TYR A 166 -34.38 -0.94 7.28
C TYR A 166 -35.31 -1.31 6.11
N ILE A 167 -34.75 -1.73 4.97
CA ILE A 167 -35.52 -2.16 3.80
C ILE A 167 -36.33 -3.42 4.09
N THR A 168 -35.76 -4.40 4.79
CA THR A 168 -36.48 -5.65 5.13
C THR A 168 -37.58 -5.44 6.17
N ASN A 169 -37.45 -4.42 7.02
CA ASN A 169 -38.42 -4.13 8.08
C ASN A 169 -39.42 -3.03 7.69
N MET A 170 -39.37 -2.50 6.47
CA MET A 170 -40.39 -1.56 6.01
C MET A 170 -41.75 -2.28 5.93
N PRO A 171 -42.80 -1.75 6.58
CA PRO A 171 -44.14 -2.31 6.43
C PRO A 171 -44.52 -2.25 4.95
N ARG A 172 -44.82 -3.40 4.35
CA ARG A 172 -45.50 -3.43 3.06
C ARG A 172 -46.88 -2.84 3.28
N ASN A 173 -47.12 -1.62 2.79
CA ASN A 173 -48.48 -1.16 2.59
C ASN A 173 -49.09 -2.08 1.52
N GLU A 174 -49.96 -2.99 1.95
CA GLU A 174 -50.75 -3.84 1.06
C GLU A 174 -51.89 -3.05 0.38
N ASP A 175 -52.06 -1.77 0.73
CA ASP A 175 -53.20 -0.94 0.33
C ASP A 175 -53.00 -0.16 -1.00
N ASP A 176 -51.86 -0.27 -1.68
CA ASP A 176 -51.61 0.42 -2.98
C ASP A 176 -51.95 -0.46 -4.22
N TYR A 177 -52.84 -1.44 -4.07
CA TYR A 177 -53.50 -2.06 -5.24
C TYR A 177 -54.63 -1.14 -5.71
N ILE A 178 -54.28 -0.17 -6.56
CA ILE A 178 -55.27 0.56 -7.37
C ILE A 178 -55.84 -0.46 -8.37
N GLU A 179 -57.06 -0.93 -8.14
CA GLU A 179 -57.83 -1.66 -9.16
C GLU A 179 -58.00 -0.73 -10.38
N PRO A 180 -57.59 -1.16 -11.59
CA PRO A 180 -57.93 -0.41 -12.79
C PRO A 180 -59.45 -0.57 -13.05
N GLU A 181 -60.18 0.54 -12.96
CA GLU A 181 -61.56 0.68 -13.47
C GLU A 181 -61.65 0.46 -14.99
#